data_AF-A0A4P5ZHY4-F1
#
_entry.id   AF-A0A4P5ZHY4-F1
#
_cell.length_a   1.000
_cell.length_b   1.000
_cell.length_c   1.000
_cell.angle_alpha   90.00
_cell.angle_beta   90.00
_cell.angle_gamma   90.00
#
_symmetry.space_group_name_H-M   'P 1'
#
loop_
_entity.id
_entity.type
_entity.pdbx_description
1 polymer ?
#
loop_
_entity_poly.entity_id
_entity_poly.type
_entity_poly.pdbx_seq_one_letter_code
_entity_poly.pdbx_strand_id
1 'polypeptide(L)'
;MDKIIQSVFRLIWEILIPLPMPWRIVICLILLLPILSWLIFRGVPWLLATAFQVIFTSLEFLAKIVLGVDNYLLTSPRRKKGLQPLHFSYIFGDVISTILMILKLIEDGLLKVRKRAFNQAWLPRFRWFGVTAILVPLIWFVRPAVGEGGLGNFIDQGGNVWESFEGWVITGNWTPLRKMRQSPEKFIRGYFNDISKGQLKIAWSKLSSEFQNDKKLMPDGYTSYEGWWGNQVQKVEMGQANLISEDIKDAQIYVNIKIITSASEEWQNIPLQLSLKWDFAKKKWLIDKSK
;
A
#
# COMPACT_ATOMS: atom_id res chain seq x y z
N MET A 1 4.26 15.70 -12.04
CA MET A 1 2.97 14.99 -12.08
C MET A 1 2.71 14.30 -10.74
N ASP A 2 3.69 13.58 -10.20
CA ASP A 2 3.57 12.80 -8.95
C ASP A 2 3.13 13.60 -7.72
N LYS A 3 3.66 14.82 -7.51
CA LYS A 3 3.27 15.67 -6.36
C LYS A 3 1.79 16.06 -6.36
N ILE A 4 1.20 16.28 -7.54
CA ILE A 4 -0.21 16.66 -7.67
C ILE A 4 -1.08 15.45 -7.33
N ILE A 5 -0.76 14.29 -7.91
CA ILE A 5 -1.45 13.03 -7.65
C ILE A 5 -1.38 12.70 -6.15
N GLN A 6 -0.20 12.78 -5.56
CA GLN A 6 0.01 12.56 -4.13
C GLN A 6 -0.83 13.52 -3.27
N SER A 7 -0.89 14.80 -3.62
CA SER A 7 -1.66 15.80 -2.87
C SER A 7 -3.17 15.47 -2.87
N VAL A 8 -3.70 15.02 -4.01
CA VAL A 8 -5.10 14.58 -4.12
C VAL A 8 -5.34 13.34 -3.25
N PHE A 9 -4.49 12.32 -3.35
CA PHE A 9 -4.62 11.11 -2.53
C PHE A 9 -4.49 11.42 -1.04
N ARG A 10 -3.57 12.30 -0.66
CA ARG A 10 -3.35 12.71 0.74
C ARG A 10 -4.59 13.36 1.34
N LEU A 11 -5.26 14.26 0.61
CA LEU A 11 -6.48 14.91 1.08
C LEU A 11 -7.60 13.90 1.37
N ILE A 12 -7.78 12.91 0.49
CA ILE A 12 -8.73 11.82 0.70
C ILE A 12 -8.29 10.93 1.88
N TRP A 13 -6.99 10.67 2.00
CA TRP A 13 -6.44 9.78 3.02
C TRP A 13 -6.54 10.36 4.43
N GLU A 14 -6.34 11.67 4.59
CA GLU A 14 -6.45 12.34 5.90
C GLU A 14 -7.83 12.14 6.54
N ILE A 15 -8.89 11.99 5.73
CA ILE A 15 -10.25 11.67 6.18
C ILE A 15 -10.37 10.21 6.66
N LEU A 16 -9.61 9.28 6.05
CA LEU A 16 -9.66 7.84 6.34
C LEU A 16 -8.73 7.41 7.47
N ILE A 17 -7.65 8.15 7.72
CA ILE A 17 -6.65 7.87 8.76
C ILE A 17 -7.26 7.58 10.16
N PRO A 18 -8.34 8.24 10.61
CA PRO A 18 -8.93 7.95 11.93
C PRO A 18 -9.54 6.55 12.08
N LEU A 19 -9.89 5.88 10.98
CA LEU A 19 -10.51 4.56 11.03
C LEU A 19 -9.46 3.50 11.38
N PRO A 20 -9.73 2.45 12.16
CA PRO A 20 -8.74 1.39 12.37
C PRO A 20 -8.61 0.49 11.12
N MET A 21 -7.45 -0.16 10.97
CA MET A 21 -7.32 -1.29 10.03
C MET A 21 -8.13 -2.48 10.57
N PRO A 22 -8.82 -3.27 9.71
CA PRO A 22 -8.80 -3.28 8.24
C PRO A 22 -9.86 -2.40 7.55
N TRP A 23 -10.68 -1.65 8.31
CA TRP A 23 -11.83 -0.94 7.77
C TRP A 23 -11.47 0.13 6.72
N ARG A 24 -10.30 0.77 6.86
CA ARG A 24 -9.75 1.65 5.82
C ARG A 24 -9.64 0.94 4.47
N ILE A 25 -9.05 -0.27 4.44
CA ILE A 25 -8.91 -1.07 3.22
C ILE A 25 -10.28 -1.36 2.63
N VAL A 26 -11.24 -1.78 3.46
CA VAL A 26 -12.60 -2.12 3.02
C VAL A 26 -13.26 -0.93 2.34
N ILE A 27 -13.21 0.25 2.94
CA ILE A 27 -13.81 1.46 2.37
C ILE A 27 -13.13 1.83 1.05
N CYS A 28 -11.79 1.80 1.00
CA CYS A 28 -11.06 2.06 -0.23
C CYS A 28 -11.42 1.06 -1.35
N LEU A 29 -11.52 -0.24 -1.03
CA LEU A 29 -11.93 -1.26 -1.98
C LEU A 29 -13.36 -1.03 -2.47
N ILE A 30 -14.29 -0.67 -1.58
CA ILE A 30 -15.67 -0.34 -1.94
C ILE A 30 -15.71 0.89 -2.86
N LEU A 31 -14.95 1.94 -2.58
CA LEU A 31 -14.89 3.13 -3.42
C LEU A 31 -14.22 2.86 -4.78
N LEU A 32 -13.22 1.99 -4.82
CA LEU A 32 -12.52 1.62 -6.04
C LEU A 32 -13.25 0.56 -6.86
N LEU A 33 -14.11 -0.25 -6.25
CA LEU A 33 -14.81 -1.35 -6.91
C LEU A 33 -15.57 -0.93 -8.19
N PRO A 34 -16.35 0.18 -8.21
CA PRO A 34 -16.98 0.66 -9.44
C PRO A 34 -15.97 0.94 -10.55
N ILE A 35 -14.85 1.59 -10.20
CA ILE A 35 -13.80 2.01 -11.14
C ILE A 35 -13.04 0.78 -11.65
N LEU A 36 -12.55 -0.05 -10.74
CA LEU A 36 -11.82 -1.29 -11.05
C LEU A 36 -12.68 -2.23 -11.89
N SER A 37 -13.95 -2.36 -11.54
CA SER A 37 -14.85 -3.23 -12.28
C SER A 37 -15.14 -2.68 -13.67
N TRP A 38 -15.38 -1.37 -13.80
CA TRP A 38 -15.46 -0.75 -15.12
C TRP A 38 -14.17 -0.98 -15.93
N LEU A 39 -13.01 -0.82 -15.32
CA LEU A 39 -11.71 -0.97 -15.98
C LEU A 39 -11.48 -2.42 -16.43
N ILE A 40 -11.73 -3.41 -15.57
CA ILE A 40 -11.54 -4.83 -15.87
C ILE A 40 -12.53 -5.33 -16.92
N PHE A 41 -13.80 -4.91 -16.87
CA PHE A 41 -14.82 -5.46 -17.78
C PHE A 41 -15.04 -4.63 -19.05
N ARG A 42 -14.67 -3.35 -19.07
CA ARG A 42 -14.75 -2.50 -20.28
C ARG A 42 -13.39 -2.05 -20.76
N GLY A 43 -12.61 -1.42 -19.89
CA GLY A 43 -11.31 -0.84 -20.26
C GLY A 43 -10.37 -1.88 -20.87
N VAL A 44 -10.14 -2.99 -20.17
CA VAL A 44 -9.21 -4.04 -20.59
C VAL A 44 -9.70 -4.77 -21.85
N PRO A 45 -10.94 -5.28 -21.95
CA PRO A 45 -11.42 -5.93 -23.18
C PRO A 45 -11.43 -5.00 -24.38
N TRP A 46 -11.78 -3.71 -24.19
CA TRP A 46 -11.73 -2.73 -25.25
C TRP A 46 -10.30 -2.47 -25.73
N LEU A 47 -9.36 -2.27 -24.79
CA LEU A 47 -7.96 -2.00 -25.10
C LEU A 47 -7.33 -3.21 -25.80
N LEU A 48 -7.59 -4.43 -25.30
CA LEU A 48 -7.16 -5.67 -25.94
C LEU A 48 -7.73 -5.80 -27.35
N ALA A 49 -9.05 -5.63 -27.51
CA ALA A 49 -9.68 -5.71 -28.83
C ALA A 49 -9.09 -4.69 -29.82
N THR A 50 -8.81 -3.47 -29.35
CA THR A 50 -8.19 -2.42 -30.16
C THR A 50 -6.74 -2.76 -30.53
N ALA A 51 -5.95 -3.26 -29.58
CA ALA A 51 -4.58 -3.71 -29.83
C ALA A 51 -4.52 -4.86 -30.84
N PHE A 52 -5.39 -5.87 -30.69
CA PHE A 52 -5.50 -6.98 -31.63
C PHE A 52 -5.94 -6.52 -33.03
N GLN A 53 -6.87 -5.57 -33.12
CA GLN A 53 -7.30 -5.02 -34.42
C GLN A 53 -6.14 -4.38 -35.18
N VAL A 54 -5.27 -3.62 -34.49
CA VAL A 54 -4.06 -3.02 -35.10
C VAL A 54 -3.10 -4.12 -35.56
N ILE A 55 -2.89 -5.16 -34.75
CA ILE A 55 -2.04 -6.30 -35.10
C ILE A 55 -2.58 -7.02 -36.34
N PHE A 56 -3.88 -7.32 -36.40
CA PHE A 56 -4.48 -8.03 -37.53
C PHE A 56 -4.46 -7.22 -38.81
N THR A 57 -4.75 -5.92 -38.73
CA THR A 57 -4.65 -5.03 -39.91
C THR A 57 -3.22 -5.01 -40.46
N SER A 58 -2.22 -5.02 -39.57
CA SER A 58 -0.80 -5.07 -39.94
C SER A 58 -0.41 -6.40 -40.58
N LEU A 59 -0.88 -7.52 -40.01
CA LEU A 59 -0.65 -8.86 -40.57
C LEU A 59 -1.31 -9.04 -41.94
N GLU A 60 -2.53 -8.53 -42.13
CA GLU A 60 -3.22 -8.58 -43.41
C GLU A 60 -2.47 -7.78 -44.48
N PHE A 61 -1.98 -6.59 -44.11
CA PHE A 61 -1.16 -5.78 -45.00
C PHE A 61 0.14 -6.50 -45.41
N LEU A 62 0.84 -7.12 -44.46
CA LEU A 62 2.05 -7.89 -44.74
C LEU A 62 1.76 -9.11 -45.63
N ALA A 63 0.68 -9.84 -45.38
CA ALA A 63 0.28 -10.97 -46.20
C ALA A 63 -0.02 -10.55 -47.65
N LYS A 64 -0.70 -9.40 -47.84
CA LYS A 64 -0.97 -8.82 -49.17
C LYS A 64 0.31 -8.44 -49.90
N ILE A 65 1.30 -7.86 -49.20
CA ILE A 65 2.61 -7.57 -49.79
C ILE A 65 3.29 -8.86 -50.24
N VAL A 66 3.33 -9.86 -49.36
CA VAL A 66 3.99 -11.15 -49.64
C VAL A 66 3.36 -11.84 -50.85
N LEU A 67 2.03 -11.91 -50.91
CA LEU A 67 1.30 -12.45 -52.06
C LEU A 67 1.52 -11.59 -53.33
N GLY A 68 1.57 -10.26 -53.19
CA GLY A 68 1.85 -9.36 -54.30
C GLY A 68 3.25 -9.56 -54.89
N VAL A 69 4.25 -9.77 -54.03
CA VAL A 69 5.64 -10.04 -54.43
C VAL A 69 5.75 -11.39 -55.13
N ASP A 70 5.16 -12.46 -54.59
CA ASP A 70 5.11 -13.77 -55.26
C ASP A 70 4.43 -13.66 -56.64
N ASN A 71 3.29 -12.97 -56.71
CA ASN A 71 2.56 -12.81 -57.95
C ASN A 71 3.34 -11.99 -59.00
N TYR A 72 3.98 -10.89 -58.58
CA TYR A 72 4.69 -9.99 -59.47
C TYR A 72 6.06 -10.55 -59.91
N LEU A 73 6.83 -11.14 -58.99
CA LEU A 73 8.19 -11.59 -59.27
C LEU A 73 8.26 -13.04 -59.77
N LEU A 74 7.45 -13.95 -59.21
CA LEU A 74 7.58 -15.38 -59.49
C LEU A 74 6.58 -15.85 -60.54
N THR A 75 5.30 -15.49 -60.44
CA THR A 75 4.27 -16.05 -61.32
C THR A 75 4.06 -15.23 -62.60
N SER A 76 4.07 -13.89 -62.53
CA SER A 76 3.86 -13.01 -63.69
C SER A 76 4.89 -13.23 -64.81
N PRO A 77 6.21 -13.30 -64.57
CA PRO A 77 7.19 -13.55 -65.62
C PRO A 77 7.05 -14.95 -66.24
N ARG A 78 6.64 -15.96 -65.46
CA ARG A 78 6.42 -17.33 -65.97
C ARG A 78 5.19 -17.41 -66.85
N ARG A 79 4.09 -16.76 -66.46
CA ARG A 79 2.86 -16.67 -67.26
C ARG A 79 3.11 -15.97 -68.60
N LYS A 80 3.90 -14.89 -68.62
CA LYS A 80 4.31 -14.23 -69.87
C LYS A 80 5.11 -15.14 -70.80
N LYS A 81 5.80 -16.15 -70.26
CA LYS A 81 6.54 -17.18 -71.01
C LYS A 81 5.68 -18.41 -71.34
N GLY A 82 4.37 -18.41 -71.05
CA GLY A 82 3.49 -19.56 -71.27
C GLY A 82 3.75 -20.74 -70.31
N LEU A 83 4.57 -20.56 -69.28
CA LEU A 83 4.89 -21.59 -68.31
C LEU A 83 3.87 -21.59 -67.16
N GLN A 84 3.54 -22.77 -66.67
CA GLN A 84 2.72 -22.91 -65.47
C GLN A 84 3.46 -22.36 -64.23
N PRO A 85 2.76 -21.75 -63.27
CA PRO A 85 3.34 -21.33 -62.00
C PRO A 85 3.92 -22.52 -61.22
N LEU A 86 4.91 -22.26 -60.38
CA LEU A 86 5.52 -23.30 -59.54
C LEU A 86 4.48 -23.83 -58.54
N HIS A 87 4.44 -25.15 -58.34
CA HIS A 87 3.51 -25.79 -57.42
C HIS A 87 3.59 -25.22 -55.99
N PHE A 88 4.78 -24.80 -55.56
CA PHE A 88 4.98 -24.14 -54.26
C PHE A 88 4.19 -22.83 -54.11
N SER A 89 4.01 -22.04 -55.18
CA SER A 89 3.24 -20.77 -55.10
C SER A 89 1.76 -21.01 -54.75
N TYR A 90 1.18 -22.12 -55.22
CA TYR A 90 -0.19 -22.50 -54.87
C TYR A 90 -0.31 -22.92 -53.40
N ILE A 91 0.58 -23.79 -52.93
CA ILE A 91 0.59 -24.23 -51.52
C ILE A 91 0.79 -23.04 -50.59
N PHE A 92 1.72 -22.14 -50.93
CA PHE A 92 2.01 -20.96 -50.15
C PHE A 92 0.81 -19.99 -50.11
N GLY A 93 0.15 -19.78 -51.25
CA GLY A 93 -1.07 -19.00 -51.34
C GLY A 93 -2.20 -19.56 -50.47
N ASP A 94 -2.42 -20.87 -50.51
CA ASP A 94 -3.46 -21.54 -49.71
C ASP A 94 -3.19 -21.44 -48.21
N VAL A 95 -1.93 -21.59 -47.79
CA VAL A 95 -1.53 -21.44 -46.38
C VAL A 95 -1.78 -20.01 -45.91
N ILE A 96 -1.35 -18.99 -46.67
CA ILE A 96 -1.60 -17.58 -46.31
C ILE A 96 -3.10 -17.29 -46.27
N SER A 97 -3.86 -17.78 -47.26
CA SER A 97 -5.31 -17.61 -47.32
C SER A 97 -6.01 -18.22 -46.09
N THR A 98 -5.59 -19.42 -45.69
CA THR A 98 -6.10 -20.09 -44.48
C THR A 98 -5.78 -19.31 -43.21
N ILE A 99 -4.55 -18.78 -43.09
CA ILE A 99 -4.17 -17.93 -41.97
C ILE A 99 -5.05 -16.67 -41.92
N LEU A 100 -5.22 -15.98 -43.05
CA LEU A 100 -6.09 -14.79 -43.13
C LEU A 100 -7.54 -15.09 -42.75
N MET A 101 -8.06 -16.25 -43.15
CA MET A 101 -9.40 -16.69 -42.75
C MET A 101 -9.50 -16.89 -41.23
N ILE A 102 -8.52 -17.54 -40.60
CA ILE A 102 -8.48 -17.72 -39.14
C ILE A 102 -8.39 -16.37 -38.43
N LEU A 103 -7.54 -15.46 -38.91
CA LEU A 103 -7.39 -14.11 -38.35
C LEU A 103 -8.72 -13.34 -38.39
N LYS A 104 -9.46 -13.42 -39.51
CA LYS A 104 -10.77 -12.78 -39.66
C LYS A 104 -11.81 -13.35 -38.69
N LEU A 105 -11.81 -14.68 -38.46
CA LEU A 105 -12.69 -15.30 -37.47
C LEU A 105 -12.39 -14.81 -36.04
N ILE A 106 -11.11 -14.63 -35.71
CA ILE A 106 -10.70 -14.09 -34.41
C ILE A 106 -11.12 -12.62 -34.28
N GLU A 107 -10.93 -11.82 -35.33
CA GLU A 107 -11.36 -10.42 -35.38
C GLU A 107 -12.88 -10.30 -35.15
N ASP A 108 -13.69 -11.10 -35.84
CA ASP A 108 -15.14 -11.14 -35.65
C ASP A 108 -15.52 -11.53 -34.20
N GLY A 109 -14.77 -12.47 -33.60
CA GLY A 109 -14.90 -12.85 -32.21
C GLY A 109 -14.62 -11.68 -31.25
N LEU A 110 -13.52 -10.95 -31.48
CA LEU A 110 -13.15 -9.79 -30.67
C LEU A 110 -14.13 -8.62 -30.83
N LEU A 111 -14.66 -8.40 -32.03
CA LEU A 111 -15.70 -7.39 -32.26
C LEU A 111 -16.97 -7.73 -31.47
N LYS A 112 -17.35 -9.00 -31.38
CA LYS A 112 -18.46 -9.46 -30.52
C LYS A 112 -18.17 -9.22 -29.04
N VAL A 113 -16.95 -9.52 -28.57
CA VAL A 113 -16.53 -9.25 -27.19
C VAL A 113 -16.58 -7.76 -26.87
N ARG A 114 -16.00 -6.92 -27.75
CA ARG A 114 -16.04 -5.46 -27.65
C ARG A 114 -17.48 -4.96 -27.59
N LYS A 115 -18.34 -5.35 -28.53
CA LYS A 115 -19.75 -4.95 -28.55
C LYS A 115 -20.49 -5.37 -27.28
N ARG A 116 -20.22 -6.58 -26.77
CA ARG A 116 -20.80 -7.08 -25.51
C ARG A 116 -20.33 -6.26 -24.30
N ALA A 117 -19.04 -5.92 -24.23
CA ALA A 117 -18.48 -5.11 -23.15
C ALA A 117 -19.11 -3.71 -23.07
N PHE A 118 -19.39 -3.07 -24.22
CA PHE A 118 -20.04 -1.76 -24.25
C PHE A 118 -21.55 -1.81 -24.01
N ASN A 119 -22.25 -2.79 -24.61
CA ASN A 119 -23.71 -2.80 -24.61
C ASN A 119 -24.33 -3.39 -23.34
N GLN A 120 -23.59 -4.17 -22.54
CA GLN A 120 -24.13 -4.60 -21.25
C GLN A 120 -24.15 -3.43 -20.27
N ALA A 121 -25.35 -3.14 -19.74
CA ALA A 121 -25.53 -2.25 -18.60
C ALA A 121 -24.83 -2.87 -17.40
N TRP A 122 -23.64 -2.35 -17.08
CA TRP A 122 -22.82 -2.90 -16.02
C TRP A 122 -23.05 -2.11 -14.74
N LEU A 123 -23.89 -2.66 -13.87
CA LEU A 123 -23.95 -2.25 -12.48
C LEU A 123 -23.05 -3.21 -11.70
N PRO A 124 -22.14 -2.71 -10.84
CA PRO A 124 -21.44 -3.56 -9.90
C PRO A 124 -22.48 -4.35 -9.12
N ARG A 125 -22.53 -5.67 -9.37
CA ARG A 125 -23.52 -6.53 -8.74
C ARG A 125 -23.34 -6.35 -7.24
N PHE A 126 -24.36 -5.84 -6.57
CA PHE A 126 -24.31 -5.47 -5.15
C PHE A 126 -23.68 -6.57 -4.27
N ARG A 127 -23.89 -7.84 -4.67
CA ARG A 127 -23.27 -9.03 -4.08
C ARG A 127 -21.75 -8.95 -3.92
N TRP A 128 -21.02 -8.36 -4.87
CA TRP A 128 -19.56 -8.21 -4.78
C TRP A 128 -19.14 -7.28 -3.65
N PHE A 129 -19.87 -6.19 -3.42
CA PHE A 129 -19.60 -5.29 -2.28
C PHE A 129 -19.78 -6.03 -0.96
N GLY A 130 -20.87 -6.79 -0.83
CA GLY A 130 -21.13 -7.60 0.37
C GLY A 130 -20.02 -8.62 0.61
N VAL A 131 -19.60 -9.35 -0.43
CA VAL A 131 -18.52 -10.33 -0.35
C VAL A 131 -17.20 -9.67 0.06
N THR A 132 -16.80 -8.55 -0.55
CA THR A 132 -15.56 -7.85 -0.18
C THR A 132 -15.61 -7.26 1.22
N ALA A 133 -16.75 -6.70 1.63
CA ALA A 133 -16.93 -6.11 2.95
C ALA A 133 -16.87 -7.16 4.08
N ILE A 134 -17.23 -8.42 3.79
CA ILE A 134 -17.19 -9.52 4.75
C ILE A 134 -15.83 -10.21 4.72
N LEU A 135 -15.30 -10.55 3.54
CA LEU A 135 -14.08 -11.35 3.43
C LEU A 135 -12.84 -10.61 3.93
N VAL A 136 -12.70 -9.32 3.64
CA VAL A 136 -11.48 -8.58 3.99
C VAL A 136 -11.29 -8.47 5.51
N PRO A 137 -12.30 -8.08 6.31
CA PRO A 137 -12.19 -8.14 7.77
C PRO A 137 -11.96 -9.56 8.28
N LEU A 138 -12.68 -10.54 7.73
CA LEU A 138 -12.55 -11.93 8.16
C LEU A 138 -11.11 -12.45 7.99
N ILE A 139 -10.49 -12.19 6.83
CA ILE A 139 -9.09 -12.54 6.56
C ILE A 139 -8.16 -11.85 7.57
N TRP A 140 -8.40 -10.57 7.88
CA TRP A 140 -7.59 -9.81 8.83
C TRP A 140 -7.70 -10.35 10.26
N PHE A 141 -8.91 -10.67 10.72
CA PHE A 141 -9.15 -11.21 12.06
C PHE A 141 -8.70 -12.67 12.21
N VAL A 142 -8.70 -13.43 11.12
CA VAL A 142 -8.23 -14.83 11.10
C VAL A 142 -6.70 -14.90 11.04
N ARG A 143 -6.00 -13.84 10.61
CA ARG A 143 -4.53 -13.80 10.48
C ARG A 143 -3.78 -14.36 11.70
N PRO A 144 -4.08 -14.00 12.96
CA PRO A 144 -3.37 -14.54 14.13
C PRO A 144 -3.47 -16.06 14.27
N ALA A 145 -4.55 -16.67 13.77
CA ALA A 145 -4.78 -18.11 13.84
C ALA A 145 -4.12 -18.90 12.70
N VAL A 146 -3.73 -18.23 11.60
CA VAL A 146 -3.19 -18.89 10.39
C VAL A 146 -1.70 -19.24 10.51
N GLY A 147 -1.00 -18.68 11.50
CA GLY A 147 0.43 -18.90 11.70
C GLY A 147 1.30 -18.46 10.50
N GLU A 148 2.55 -18.91 10.46
CA GLU A 148 3.55 -18.51 9.45
C GLU A 148 3.46 -19.30 8.12
N GLY A 149 2.33 -19.97 7.88
CA GLY A 149 2.10 -20.73 6.64
C GLY A 149 2.02 -19.83 5.39
N GLY A 150 1.91 -20.45 4.21
CA GLY A 150 1.82 -19.72 2.94
C GLY A 150 0.67 -18.69 2.89
N LEU A 151 -0.47 -19.00 3.52
CA LEU A 151 -1.59 -18.07 3.64
C LEU A 151 -1.28 -16.87 4.58
N GLY A 152 -0.59 -17.11 5.70
CA GLY A 152 -0.15 -16.04 6.62
C GLY A 152 0.82 -15.09 5.93
N ASN A 153 1.80 -15.63 5.21
CA ASN A 153 2.74 -14.84 4.41
C ASN A 153 2.06 -14.01 3.32
N PHE A 154 1.04 -14.56 2.66
CA PHE A 154 0.27 -13.82 1.66
C PHE A 154 -0.48 -12.63 2.28
N ILE A 155 -1.13 -12.84 3.43
CA ILE A 155 -1.83 -11.78 4.17
C ILE A 155 -0.83 -10.69 4.61
N ASP A 156 0.31 -11.09 5.17
CA ASP A 156 1.34 -10.16 5.64
C ASP A 156 1.99 -9.37 4.48
N GLN A 157 2.21 -10.00 3.32
CA GLN A 157 2.64 -9.30 2.11
C GLN A 157 1.61 -8.27 1.64
N GLY A 158 0.33 -8.64 1.63
CA GLY A 158 -0.76 -7.71 1.30
C GLY A 158 -0.81 -6.51 2.25
N GLY A 159 -0.68 -6.76 3.56
CA GLY A 159 -0.57 -5.72 4.58
C GLY A 159 0.63 -4.79 4.35
N ASN A 160 1.80 -5.35 4.07
CA ASN A 160 3.01 -4.57 3.80
C ASN A 160 2.90 -3.66 2.58
N VAL A 161 2.25 -4.13 1.50
CA VAL A 161 1.99 -3.31 0.30
C VAL A 161 1.07 -2.14 0.66
N TRP A 162 0.02 -2.40 1.43
CA TRP A 162 -0.89 -1.35 1.88
C TRP A 162 -0.21 -0.32 2.78
N GLU A 163 0.58 -0.76 3.75
CA GLU A 163 1.35 0.13 4.62
C GLU A 163 2.38 0.96 3.85
N SER A 164 2.96 0.40 2.80
CA SER A 164 3.90 1.11 1.91
C SER A 164 3.20 2.15 1.05
N PHE A 165 2.00 1.83 0.55
CA PHE A 165 1.14 2.79 -0.13
C PHE A 165 0.75 3.95 0.79
N GLU A 166 0.32 3.65 2.02
CA GLU A 166 -0.01 4.66 3.02
C GLU A 166 1.21 5.53 3.37
N GLY A 167 2.39 4.92 3.49
CA GLY A 167 3.66 5.64 3.63
C GLY A 167 3.94 6.59 2.47
N TRP A 168 3.68 6.17 1.24
CA TRP A 168 3.84 7.00 0.06
C TRP A 168 2.83 8.15 0.02
N VAL A 169 1.56 7.90 0.34
CA VAL A 169 0.53 8.94 0.37
C VAL A 169 0.92 10.05 1.35
N ILE A 170 1.43 9.70 2.53
CA ILE A 170 1.75 10.66 3.58
C ILE A 170 3.12 11.33 3.38
N THR A 171 4.14 10.56 2.98
CA THR A 171 5.54 11.02 3.00
C THR A 171 6.15 11.22 1.62
N GLY A 172 5.59 10.59 0.59
CA GLY A 172 6.12 10.53 -0.78
C GLY A 172 7.06 9.35 -1.04
N ASN A 173 7.39 8.56 -0.01
CA ASN A 173 8.27 7.42 -0.11
C ASN A 173 7.49 6.10 -0.03
N TRP A 174 7.78 5.16 -0.92
CA TRP A 174 7.17 3.83 -0.93
C TRP A 174 7.79 2.90 0.11
N THR A 175 7.63 3.26 1.37
CA THR A 175 8.10 2.43 2.50
C THR A 175 7.04 2.42 3.59
N PRO A 176 6.89 1.32 4.34
CA PRO A 176 5.93 1.25 5.44
C PRO A 176 6.22 2.36 6.45
N LEU A 177 5.19 3.06 6.93
CA LEU A 177 5.35 4.11 7.95
C LEU A 177 6.08 3.61 9.20
N ARG A 178 5.87 2.36 9.60
CA ARG A 178 6.60 1.75 10.72
C ARG A 178 8.11 1.74 10.50
N LYS A 179 8.58 1.49 9.27
CA LYS A 179 10.03 1.46 8.95
C LYS A 179 10.66 2.86 8.86
N MET A 180 9.86 3.90 8.64
CA MET A 180 10.36 5.29 8.61
C MET A 180 10.41 5.96 9.98
N ARG A 181 9.74 5.39 10.99
CA ARG A 181 9.65 5.96 12.33
C ARG A 181 10.78 5.42 13.21
N GLN A 182 11.27 6.25 14.12
CA GLN A 182 12.09 5.76 15.22
C GLN A 182 11.28 4.76 16.03
N SER A 183 11.87 3.62 16.42
CA SER A 183 11.14 2.66 17.23
C SER A 183 10.71 3.27 18.58
N PRO A 184 9.49 2.97 19.08
CA PRO A 184 9.01 3.43 20.39
C PRO A 184 10.01 3.24 21.53
N GLU A 185 10.70 2.09 21.55
CA GLU A 185 11.69 1.73 22.57
C GLU A 185 12.91 2.64 22.50
N LYS A 186 13.41 2.91 21.29
CA LYS A 186 14.55 3.81 21.08
C LYS A 186 14.19 5.24 21.47
N PHE A 187 12.95 5.67 21.20
CA PHE A 187 12.45 6.97 21.63
C PHE A 187 12.40 7.08 23.16
N ILE A 188 11.79 6.10 23.85
CA ILE A 188 11.68 6.10 25.31
C ILE A 188 13.04 6.01 26.00
N ARG A 189 13.96 5.19 25.48
CA ARG A 189 15.35 5.16 25.97
C ARG A 189 16.00 6.54 25.85
N GLY A 190 15.79 7.22 24.73
CA GLY A 190 16.25 8.59 24.53
C GLY A 190 15.60 9.60 25.49
N TYR A 191 14.33 9.43 25.85
CA TYR A 191 13.66 10.29 26.84
C TYR A 191 14.29 10.16 28.24
N PHE A 192 14.43 8.94 28.77
CA PHE A 192 15.03 8.76 30.10
C PHE A 192 16.52 9.08 30.14
N ASN A 193 17.24 8.94 29.03
CA ASN A 193 18.63 9.37 28.92
C ASN A 193 18.79 10.90 28.96
N ASP A 194 17.80 11.65 28.48
CA ASP A 194 17.83 13.11 28.63
C ASP A 194 17.58 13.50 30.08
N ILE A 195 16.69 12.78 30.79
CA ILE A 195 16.48 12.98 32.23
C ILE A 195 17.75 12.66 33.02
N SER A 196 18.41 11.54 32.76
CA SER A 196 19.64 11.15 33.48
C SER A 196 20.79 12.14 33.28
N LYS A 197 20.78 12.89 32.17
CA LYS A 197 21.75 13.96 31.87
C LYS A 197 21.33 15.34 32.40
N GLY A 198 20.22 15.43 33.15
CA GLY A 198 19.68 16.69 33.65
C GLY A 198 19.07 17.59 32.55
N GLN A 199 18.84 17.06 31.34
CA GLN A 199 18.30 17.82 30.20
C GLN A 199 16.76 17.89 30.26
N LEU A 200 16.22 18.36 31.38
CA LEU A 200 14.79 18.26 31.71
C LEU A 200 13.90 19.02 30.73
N LYS A 201 14.33 20.17 30.21
CA LYS A 201 13.59 20.91 29.17
C LYS A 201 13.46 20.12 27.87
N ILE A 202 14.52 19.41 27.47
CA ILE A 202 14.50 18.58 26.26
C ILE A 202 13.56 17.39 26.50
N ALA A 203 13.68 16.71 27.64
CA ALA A 203 12.79 15.62 28.02
C ALA A 203 11.31 16.07 28.05
N TRP A 204 11.02 17.22 28.66
CA TRP A 204 9.68 17.82 28.69
C TRP A 204 9.09 18.04 27.30
N SER A 205 9.90 18.49 26.34
CA SER A 205 9.46 18.73 24.95
C SER A 205 9.08 17.45 24.17
N LYS A 206 9.37 16.27 24.75
CA LYS A 206 8.97 14.95 24.24
C LYS A 206 7.62 14.47 24.82
N LEU A 207 7.02 15.22 25.73
CA LEU A 207 5.66 14.95 26.22
C LEU A 207 4.61 15.57 25.29
N SER A 208 3.44 14.96 25.20
CA SER A 208 2.30 15.54 24.48
C SER A 208 1.75 16.73 25.27
N SER A 209 1.06 17.65 24.58
CA SER A 209 0.37 18.75 25.25
C SER A 209 -0.70 18.26 26.21
N GLU A 210 -1.32 17.11 25.94
CA GLU A 210 -2.30 16.49 26.83
C GLU A 210 -1.61 16.04 28.13
N PHE A 211 -0.43 15.41 28.02
CA PHE A 211 0.32 14.94 29.19
C PHE A 211 0.91 16.07 30.03
N GLN A 212 1.47 17.10 29.36
CA GLN A 212 2.03 18.29 30.01
C GLN A 212 0.99 19.07 30.84
N ASN A 213 -0.28 18.93 30.48
CA ASN A 213 -1.40 19.60 31.15
C ASN A 213 -2.16 18.68 32.13
N ASP A 214 -1.67 17.47 32.40
CA ASP A 214 -2.29 16.57 33.37
C ASP A 214 -2.10 17.10 34.80
N LYS A 215 -3.14 17.77 35.31
CA LYS A 215 -3.13 18.39 36.64
C LYS A 215 -3.00 17.40 37.80
N LYS A 216 -3.24 16.10 37.59
CA LYS A 216 -3.06 15.09 38.65
C LYS A 216 -1.59 14.75 38.85
N LEU A 217 -0.84 14.65 37.76
CA LEU A 217 0.59 14.31 37.79
C LEU A 217 1.47 15.57 37.87
N MET A 218 1.03 16.65 37.25
CA MET A 218 1.80 17.88 37.04
C MET A 218 0.91 19.10 37.29
N PRO A 219 0.49 19.36 38.55
CA PRO A 219 -0.43 20.46 38.89
C PRO A 219 0.06 21.82 38.38
N ASP A 220 1.37 22.07 38.44
CA ASP A 220 2.04 23.31 38.03
C ASP A 220 2.83 23.14 36.71
N GLY A 221 2.51 22.11 35.92
CA GLY A 221 3.15 21.85 34.63
C GLY A 221 4.65 21.57 34.76
N TYR A 222 5.47 22.31 34.00
CA TYR A 222 6.92 22.11 33.97
C TYR A 222 7.57 22.26 35.35
N THR A 223 7.06 23.16 36.21
CA THR A 223 7.61 23.36 37.57
C THR A 223 7.45 22.10 38.43
N SER A 224 6.30 21.42 38.36
CA SER A 224 6.12 20.14 39.07
C SER A 224 7.02 19.04 38.51
N TYR A 225 7.19 19.01 37.18
CA TYR A 225 8.06 18.05 36.51
C TYR A 225 9.54 18.24 36.87
N GLU A 226 10.02 19.48 36.87
CA GLU A 226 11.36 19.84 37.28
C GLU A 226 11.58 19.60 38.78
N GLY A 227 10.57 19.90 39.61
CA GLY A 227 10.59 19.59 41.04
C GLY A 227 10.79 18.10 41.30
N TRP A 228 10.07 17.22 40.58
CA TRP A 228 10.23 15.77 40.72
C TRP A 228 11.56 15.28 40.16
N TRP A 229 11.81 15.46 38.86
CA TRP A 229 12.97 14.88 38.18
C TRP A 229 14.30 15.58 38.47
N GLY A 230 14.27 16.85 38.88
CA GLY A 230 15.46 17.65 39.18
C GLY A 230 15.82 17.68 40.66
N ASN A 231 14.83 17.68 41.56
CA ASN A 231 15.09 17.84 43.01
C ASN A 231 14.87 16.55 43.81
N GLN A 232 13.91 15.70 43.41
CA GLN A 232 13.60 14.48 44.16
C GLN A 232 14.33 13.25 43.61
N VAL A 233 14.50 13.15 42.30
CA VAL A 233 15.25 12.06 41.67
C VAL A 233 16.71 12.46 41.50
N GLN A 234 17.64 11.71 42.10
CA GLN A 234 19.08 11.95 41.97
C GLN A 234 19.69 11.23 40.76
N LYS A 235 19.26 9.99 40.52
CA LYS A 235 19.72 9.17 39.40
C LYS A 235 18.56 8.40 38.79
N VAL A 236 18.57 8.25 37.48
CA VAL A 236 17.63 7.42 36.74
C VAL A 236 18.39 6.56 35.74
N GLU A 237 18.06 5.28 35.72
CA GLU A 237 18.56 4.31 34.76
C GLU A 237 17.39 3.62 34.08
N MET A 238 17.47 3.52 32.75
CA MET A 238 16.47 2.81 31.98
C MET A 238 16.82 1.33 31.92
N GLY A 239 15.92 0.48 32.42
CA GLY A 239 16.03 -0.96 32.34
C GLY A 239 15.55 -1.50 30.99
N GLN A 240 14.57 -2.39 31.01
CA GLN A 240 13.97 -2.94 29.79
C GLN A 240 12.81 -2.07 29.31
N ALA A 241 12.65 -1.99 27.99
CA ALA A 241 11.49 -1.45 27.32
C ALA A 241 10.91 -2.54 26.41
N ASN A 242 9.67 -2.91 26.65
CA ASN A 242 8.96 -3.95 25.92
C ASN A 242 7.76 -3.33 25.22
N LEU A 243 7.74 -3.40 23.90
CA LEU A 243 6.59 -2.96 23.11
C LEU A 243 5.40 -3.88 23.37
N ILE A 244 4.28 -3.30 23.81
CA ILE A 244 3.03 -4.02 24.02
C ILE A 244 2.22 -4.02 22.72
N SER A 245 2.08 -2.85 22.11
CA SER A 245 1.41 -2.67 20.82
C SER A 245 1.93 -1.43 20.11
N GLU A 246 1.87 -1.43 18.79
CA GLU A 246 2.20 -0.27 17.96
C GLU A 246 1.27 -0.21 16.76
N ASP A 247 0.66 0.94 16.57
CA ASP A 247 -0.09 1.34 15.38
C ASP A 247 0.61 2.55 14.70
N ILE A 248 -0.02 3.10 13.67
CA ILE A 248 0.43 4.24 12.89
C ILE A 248 0.43 5.53 13.71
N LYS A 249 -0.51 5.67 14.64
CA LYS A 249 -0.63 6.86 15.48
C LYS A 249 -0.16 6.65 16.89
N ASP A 250 -0.32 5.45 17.42
CA ASP A 250 -0.18 5.22 18.86
C ASP A 250 0.71 4.02 19.11
N ALA A 251 1.40 4.01 20.24
CA ALA A 251 2.12 2.84 20.71
C ALA A 251 1.96 2.70 22.22
N GLN A 252 1.88 1.47 22.71
CA GLN A 252 1.93 1.18 24.14
C GLN A 252 3.21 0.43 24.45
N ILE A 253 3.91 0.90 25.47
CA ILE A 253 5.20 0.37 25.85
C ILE A 253 5.26 0.18 27.36
N TYR A 254 5.68 -0.99 27.77
CA TYR A 254 6.03 -1.26 29.15
C TYR A 254 7.50 -0.91 29.36
N VAL A 255 7.80 -0.16 30.40
CA VAL A 255 9.15 0.22 30.76
C VAL A 255 9.38 -0.08 32.24
N ASN A 256 10.58 -0.56 32.54
CA ASN A 256 11.05 -0.64 33.91
C ASN A 256 12.21 0.33 34.07
N ILE A 257 12.06 1.32 34.95
CA ILE A 257 13.13 2.26 35.28
C ILE A 257 13.64 2.00 36.69
N LYS A 258 14.91 2.30 36.91
CA LYS A 258 15.54 2.31 38.22
C LYS A 258 15.80 3.74 38.62
N ILE A 259 15.41 4.13 39.83
CA ILE A 259 15.68 5.46 40.35
C ILE A 259 16.33 5.41 41.73
N ILE A 260 17.14 6.43 42.03
CA ILE A 260 17.58 6.79 43.38
C ILE A 260 16.96 8.15 43.69
N THR A 261 16.39 8.29 44.89
CA THR A 261 15.73 9.53 45.31
C THR A 261 16.52 10.24 46.39
N SER A 262 16.27 11.53 46.60
CA SER A 262 16.90 12.28 47.69
C SER A 262 16.50 11.77 49.09
N ALA A 263 15.40 11.04 49.21
CA ALA A 263 14.95 10.41 50.45
C ALA A 263 15.53 9.01 50.68
N SER A 264 16.09 8.36 49.66
CA SER A 264 16.54 6.96 49.73
C SER A 264 17.70 6.71 48.76
N GLU A 265 18.82 6.26 49.31
CA GLU A 265 20.05 5.91 48.55
C GLU A 265 19.96 4.54 47.86
N GLU A 266 18.85 3.81 48.00
CA GLU A 266 18.65 2.51 47.37
C GLU A 266 17.98 2.64 45.99
N TRP A 267 18.34 1.72 45.09
CA TRP A 267 17.69 1.61 43.79
C TRP A 267 16.27 1.09 43.92
N GLN A 268 15.31 1.90 43.47
CA GLN A 268 13.91 1.51 43.38
C GLN A 268 13.54 1.19 41.93
N ASN A 269 12.94 0.01 41.71
CA ASN A 269 12.40 -0.36 40.39
C ASN A 269 10.96 0.18 40.26
N ILE A 270 10.73 1.00 39.24
CA ILE A 270 9.42 1.56 38.93
C ILE A 270 8.96 1.01 37.58
N PRO A 271 7.97 0.09 37.58
CA PRO A 271 7.31 -0.32 36.35
C PRO A 271 6.36 0.79 35.90
N LEU A 272 6.39 1.11 34.61
CA LEU A 272 5.55 2.13 33.97
C LEU A 272 4.98 1.57 32.68
N GLN A 273 3.70 1.85 32.44
CA GLN A 273 3.09 1.66 31.12
C GLN A 273 2.90 3.02 30.46
N LEU A 274 3.65 3.28 29.40
CA LEU A 274 3.56 4.53 28.65
C LEU A 274 2.73 4.35 27.39
N SER A 275 1.84 5.30 27.14
CA SER A 275 1.15 5.45 25.86
C SER A 275 1.85 6.56 25.07
N LEU A 276 2.21 6.27 23.82
CA LEU A 276 2.86 7.18 22.90
C LEU A 276 1.92 7.55 21.78
N LYS A 277 2.11 8.76 21.25
CA LYS A 277 1.39 9.28 20.08
C LYS A 277 2.40 9.84 19.08
N TRP A 278 2.23 9.52 17.80
CA TRP A 278 3.07 9.99 16.71
C TRP A 278 2.58 11.35 16.22
N ASP A 279 3.42 12.37 16.35
CA ASP A 279 3.18 13.68 15.77
C ASP A 279 3.66 13.67 14.31
N PHE A 280 2.72 13.63 13.36
CA PHE A 280 3.02 13.62 11.92
C PHE A 280 3.65 14.94 11.44
N ALA A 281 3.31 16.06 12.07
CA ALA A 281 3.85 17.36 11.67
C ALA A 281 5.33 17.48 12.07
N LYS A 282 5.66 17.03 13.28
CA LYS A 282 7.03 17.05 13.81
C LYS A 282 7.85 15.80 13.52
N LYS A 283 7.22 14.76 12.96
CA LYS A 283 7.80 13.43 12.68
C LYS A 283 8.52 12.84 13.89
N LYS A 284 7.87 12.88 15.06
CA LYS A 284 8.42 12.32 16.30
C LYS A 284 7.33 11.70 17.16
N TRP A 285 7.73 10.73 17.98
CA TRP A 285 6.89 10.25 19.08
C TRP A 285 6.79 11.32 20.17
N LEU A 286 5.64 11.32 20.86
CA LEU A 286 5.38 12.07 22.07
C LEU A 286 4.81 11.11 23.12
N ILE A 287 5.21 11.26 24.38
CA ILE A 287 4.60 10.51 25.49
C ILE A 287 3.27 11.17 25.82
N ASP A 288 2.19 10.42 25.68
CA ASP A 288 0.84 10.93 25.84
C ASP A 288 0.27 10.68 27.24
N LYS A 289 0.54 9.50 27.80
CA LYS A 289 0.05 9.09 29.13
C LYS A 289 1.01 8.12 29.80
N SER A 290 0.98 8.09 31.13
CA SER A 290 1.63 7.05 31.94
C SER A 290 0.62 6.41 32.89
N LYS A 291 0.74 5.10 33.09
CA LYS A 291 -0.01 4.32 34.08
C LYS A 291 0.95 3.50 34.93
#